data_AF-T2KQ33-F1
#
_entry.id   AF-T2KQ33-F1
#
_cell.length_a   1.000
_cell.length_b   1.000
_cell.length_c   1.000
_cell.angle_alpha   90.00
_cell.angle_beta   90.00
_cell.angle_gamma   90.00
#
_symmetry.space_group_name_H-M   'P 1'
#
loop_
_entity.id
_entity.type
_entity.pdbx_description
1 polymer ?
#
loop_
_entity_poly.entity_id
_entity_poly.type
_entity_poly.pdbx_seq_one_letter_code
_entity_poly.pdbx_strand_id
1 'polypeptide(L)'
;MKKNGQEIQEFGNLITKTFNKNTKIQTHWAEAISVNWEDKTMVAKGTADNLEFHDVLLGVGDCFRKPKKGARCLVGTILNQEAATFLMACTDLEETVITANQTQLTVKETGFIIKQNNESLKDVLNDMIDEINKIKVIYGNTINILEMTAIKERLNTILIE
;
A
#
# COMPACT_ATOMS: atom_id res chain seq x y z
N MET A 1 27.75 -53.63 -12.13
CA MET A 1 28.34 -52.33 -11.79
C MET A 1 27.29 -51.26 -12.06
N LYS A 2 26.55 -50.81 -11.04
CA LYS A 2 25.69 -49.62 -11.19
C LYS A 2 26.61 -48.42 -11.42
N LYS A 3 26.32 -47.62 -12.44
CA LYS A 3 27.21 -46.56 -12.91
C LYS A 3 27.31 -45.49 -11.82
N ASN A 4 28.52 -45.19 -11.33
CA ASN A 4 28.81 -44.20 -10.27
C ASN A 4 28.12 -42.83 -10.43
N GLY A 5 27.64 -42.46 -11.63
CA GLY A 5 26.84 -41.25 -11.84
C GLY A 5 25.39 -41.30 -11.33
N GLN A 6 24.77 -42.50 -11.24
CA GLN A 6 23.39 -42.64 -10.74
C GLN A 6 23.29 -42.36 -9.23
N GLU A 7 24.27 -42.81 -8.45
CA GLU A 7 24.29 -42.63 -6.99
C GLU A 7 24.52 -41.16 -6.60
N ILE A 8 25.37 -40.43 -7.34
CA ILE A 8 25.58 -38.99 -7.16
C ILE A 8 24.30 -38.21 -7.52
N GLN A 9 23.59 -38.62 -8.56
CA GLN A 9 22.33 -37.99 -8.96
C GLN A 9 21.20 -38.26 -7.96
N GLU A 10 21.14 -39.48 -7.42
CA GLU A 10 20.19 -39.86 -6.37
C GLU A 10 20.47 -39.12 -5.06
N PHE A 11 21.74 -38.96 -4.69
CA PHE A 11 22.15 -38.13 -3.55
C PHE A 11 21.79 -36.66 -3.73
N GLY A 12 22.04 -36.08 -4.91
CA GLY A 12 21.63 -34.70 -5.23
C GLY A 12 20.11 -34.49 -5.16
N ASN A 13 19.33 -35.48 -5.60
CA ASN A 13 17.87 -35.46 -5.50
C ASN A 13 17.39 -35.54 -4.05
N LEU A 14 18.03 -36.36 -3.21
CA LEU A 14 17.71 -36.46 -1.78
C LEU A 14 18.06 -35.19 -1.00
N ILE A 15 19.19 -34.55 -1.32
CA ILE A 15 19.57 -33.26 -0.76
C ILE A 15 18.53 -32.19 -1.14
N THR A 16 18.18 -32.09 -2.43
CA THR A 16 17.19 -31.12 -2.91
C THR A 16 15.82 -31.34 -2.26
N LYS A 17 15.40 -32.60 -2.13
CA LYS A 17 14.14 -32.96 -1.45
C LYS A 17 14.15 -32.62 0.04
N THR A 18 15.29 -32.79 0.72
CA THR A 18 15.46 -32.42 2.13
C THR A 18 15.47 -30.90 2.30
N PHE A 19 16.17 -30.16 1.44
CA PHE A 19 16.17 -28.70 1.46
C PHE A 19 14.76 -28.14 1.24
N ASN A 20 14.04 -28.61 0.21
CA ASN A 20 12.67 -28.16 -0.08
C ASN A 20 11.64 -28.56 0.99
N LYS A 21 11.90 -29.62 1.77
CA LYS A 21 11.05 -30.00 2.91
C LYS A 21 11.33 -29.12 4.14
N ASN A 22 12.54 -28.58 4.26
CA ASN A 22 12.98 -27.76 5.40
C ASN A 22 12.93 -26.25 5.12
N THR A 23 12.51 -25.81 3.92
CA THR A 23 12.24 -24.39 3.66
C THR A 23 11.07 -23.95 4.54
N LYS A 24 11.38 -23.15 5.57
CA LYS A 24 10.36 -22.52 6.40
C LYS A 24 9.45 -21.66 5.52
N ILE A 25 8.15 -21.80 5.71
CA ILE A 25 7.15 -20.95 5.08
C ILE A 25 7.40 -19.53 5.57
N GLN A 26 7.66 -18.60 4.64
CA GLN A 26 7.94 -17.21 4.97
C GLN A 26 6.70 -16.33 4.92
N THR A 27 5.62 -16.81 4.32
CA THR A 27 4.40 -16.03 4.08
C THR A 27 3.18 -16.71 4.68
N HIS A 28 2.35 -15.94 5.38
CA HIS A 28 1.19 -16.42 6.11
C HIS A 28 -0.04 -15.61 5.72
N TRP A 29 -1.16 -16.30 5.55
CA TRP A 29 -2.46 -15.64 5.49
C TRP A 29 -2.92 -15.33 6.93
N ALA A 30 -3.34 -14.10 7.15
CA ALA A 30 -3.79 -13.62 8.45
C ALA A 30 -4.99 -12.67 8.31
N GLU A 31 -5.67 -12.41 9.41
CA GLU A 31 -6.77 -11.46 9.53
C GLU A 31 -6.32 -10.28 10.40
N ALA A 32 -6.54 -9.04 9.97
CA ALA A 32 -6.17 -7.85 10.75
C ALA A 32 -7.09 -7.68 11.97
N ILE A 33 -6.54 -7.74 13.19
CA ILE A 33 -7.30 -7.62 14.44
C ILE A 33 -7.38 -6.17 14.90
N SER A 34 -6.24 -5.48 14.89
CA SER A 34 -6.12 -4.08 15.29
C SER A 34 -4.97 -3.41 14.58
N VAL A 35 -5.10 -2.13 14.28
CA VAL A 35 -4.11 -1.35 13.53
C VAL A 35 -3.72 -0.12 14.34
N ASN A 36 -2.43 0.05 14.59
CA ASN A 36 -1.84 1.27 15.14
C ASN A 36 -1.21 2.09 14.00
N TRP A 37 -1.91 3.13 13.56
CA TRP A 37 -1.48 3.93 12.41
C TRP A 37 -0.40 4.95 12.73
N GLU A 38 -0.20 5.28 14.01
CA GLU A 38 0.87 6.18 14.46
C GLU A 38 2.21 5.45 14.41
N ASP A 39 2.28 4.27 15.03
CA ASP A 39 3.50 3.44 15.07
C ASP A 39 3.71 2.61 13.79
N LYS A 40 2.77 2.65 12.84
CA LYS A 40 2.77 1.86 11.61
C LYS A 40 2.86 0.34 11.84
N THR A 41 2.16 -0.15 12.87
CA THR A 41 2.11 -1.56 13.23
C THR A 41 0.67 -2.10 13.30
N MET A 42 0.52 -3.41 13.27
CA MET A 42 -0.76 -4.09 13.51
C MET A 42 -0.59 -5.40 14.25
N VAL A 43 -1.70 -5.89 14.80
CA VAL A 43 -1.84 -7.28 15.25
C VAL A 43 -2.67 -8.02 14.20
N ALA A 44 -2.17 -9.16 13.75
CA ALA A 44 -2.85 -10.01 12.77
C ALA A 44 -2.92 -11.46 13.27
N LYS A 45 -4.02 -12.16 12.98
CA LYS A 45 -4.24 -13.54 13.43
C LYS A 45 -4.14 -14.49 12.25
N GLY A 46 -3.23 -15.46 12.30
CA GLY A 46 -3.03 -16.47 11.27
C GLY A 46 -4.30 -17.28 10.99
N THR A 47 -4.66 -17.45 9.72
CA THR A 47 -5.89 -18.17 9.35
C THR A 47 -5.75 -19.69 9.46
N ALA A 48 -4.52 -20.22 9.51
CA ALA A 48 -4.24 -21.65 9.54
C ALA A 48 -4.10 -22.21 10.96
N ASP A 49 -3.50 -21.45 11.86
CA ASP A 49 -3.10 -21.88 13.21
C ASP A 49 -3.75 -21.04 14.32
N ASN A 50 -4.45 -19.95 13.98
CA ASN A 50 -5.00 -18.96 14.92
C ASN A 50 -3.95 -18.30 15.83
N LEU A 51 -2.67 -18.32 15.45
CA LEU A 51 -1.62 -17.63 16.19
C LEU A 51 -1.61 -16.14 15.84
N GLU A 52 -1.33 -15.31 16.84
CA GLU A 52 -1.24 -13.86 16.65
C GLU A 52 0.19 -13.45 16.29
N PHE A 53 0.30 -12.70 15.20
CA PHE A 53 1.47 -11.92 14.84
C PHE A 53 1.31 -10.54 15.46
N HIS A 54 2.18 -10.22 16.41
CA HIS A 54 2.28 -8.89 17.01
C HIS A 54 3.29 -8.03 16.24
N ASP A 55 3.15 -6.71 16.38
CA ASP A 55 4.06 -5.71 15.81
C ASP A 55 4.33 -5.89 14.31
N VAL A 56 3.32 -6.34 13.56
CA VAL A 56 3.43 -6.50 12.11
C VAL A 56 3.54 -5.12 11.47
N LEU A 57 4.65 -4.86 10.79
CA LEU A 57 4.86 -3.60 10.08
C LEU A 57 3.82 -3.43 8.98
N LEU A 58 3.14 -2.29 8.93
CA LEU A 58 2.12 -1.97 7.93
C LEU A 58 2.68 -1.64 6.53
N GLY A 59 4.00 -1.64 6.42
CA GLY A 59 4.75 -1.23 5.26
C GLY A 59 6.24 -1.32 5.54
N VAL A 60 7.04 -1.31 4.48
CA VAL A 60 8.50 -1.27 4.58
C VAL A 60 8.98 -0.15 3.66
N GLY A 61 9.83 0.73 4.19
CA GLY A 61 10.37 1.86 3.43
C GLY A 61 9.36 2.98 3.24
N ASP A 62 8.95 3.20 2.00
CA ASP A 62 8.20 4.36 1.52
C ASP A 62 6.69 4.14 1.37
N CYS A 63 6.23 2.89 1.49
CA CYS A 63 4.84 2.52 1.26
C CYS A 63 4.21 1.89 2.50
N PHE A 64 3.17 2.54 3.03
CA PHE A 64 2.40 2.09 4.18
C PHE A 64 0.94 1.88 3.80
N ARG A 65 0.35 0.82 4.34
CA ARG A 65 -1.03 0.40 4.08
C ARG A 65 -1.76 0.25 5.40
N LYS A 66 -2.95 0.81 5.53
CA LYS A 66 -3.82 0.68 6.72
C LYS A 66 -4.96 -0.29 6.39
N PRO A 67 -4.86 -1.59 6.72
CA PRO A 67 -5.94 -2.53 6.48
C PRO A 67 -7.18 -2.16 7.28
N LYS A 68 -8.36 -2.46 6.73
CA LYS A 68 -9.59 -2.46 7.54
C LYS A 68 -9.50 -3.57 8.58
N LYS A 69 -10.10 -3.37 9.77
CA LYS A 69 -10.25 -4.45 10.74
C LYS A 69 -11.02 -5.62 10.11
N GLY A 70 -10.54 -6.83 10.30
CA GLY A 70 -11.08 -8.05 9.69
C GLY A 70 -10.61 -8.30 8.25
N ALA A 71 -9.81 -7.40 7.66
CA ALA A 71 -9.30 -7.61 6.30
C ALA A 71 -8.36 -8.81 6.25
N ARG A 72 -8.45 -9.58 5.16
CA ARG A 72 -7.53 -10.68 4.90
C ARG A 72 -6.20 -10.10 4.41
N CYS A 73 -5.14 -10.45 5.11
CA CYS A 73 -3.79 -9.96 4.90
C CYS A 73 -2.86 -11.12 4.52
N LEU A 74 -1.93 -10.84 3.61
CA LEU A 74 -0.74 -11.65 3.41
C LEU A 74 0.40 -10.98 4.18
N VAL A 75 0.94 -11.68 5.16
CA VAL A 75 2.08 -11.22 5.95
C VAL A 75 3.33 -12.04 5.60
N GLY A 76 4.48 -11.39 5.60
CA GLY A 76 5.78 -12.00 5.37
C GLY A 76 6.66 -11.87 6.62
N THR A 77 7.49 -12.86 6.87
CA THR A 77 8.52 -12.81 7.92
C THR A 77 9.88 -12.47 7.31
N ILE A 78 10.65 -11.63 7.99
CA ILE A 78 12.01 -11.26 7.59
C ILE A 78 12.97 -12.26 8.23
N LEU A 79 13.84 -12.87 7.41
CA LEU A 79 14.85 -13.84 7.86
C LEU A 79 14.29 -15.02 8.67
N ASN A 80 13.03 -15.40 8.44
CA ASN A 80 12.28 -16.42 9.20
C ASN A 80 12.17 -16.12 10.71
N GLN A 81 12.13 -14.84 11.08
CA GLN A 81 11.90 -14.39 12.46
C GLN A 81 10.45 -13.91 12.56
N GLU A 82 9.63 -14.60 13.37
CA GLU A 82 8.22 -14.22 13.59
C GLU A 82 8.09 -12.83 14.22
N ALA A 83 9.06 -12.45 15.05
CA ALA A 83 9.16 -11.11 15.64
C ALA A 83 9.44 -10.00 14.60
N ALA A 84 9.79 -10.35 13.36
CA ALA A 84 10.05 -9.42 12.27
C ALA A 84 9.09 -9.70 11.12
N THR A 85 7.81 -9.36 11.33
CA THR A 85 6.74 -9.59 10.35
C THR A 85 6.29 -8.28 9.70
N PHE A 86 5.92 -8.32 8.42
CA PHE A 86 5.43 -7.16 7.69
C PHE A 86 4.25 -7.51 6.79
N LEU A 87 3.40 -6.53 6.52
CA LEU A 87 2.28 -6.62 5.61
C LEU A 87 2.76 -6.57 4.16
N MET A 88 2.47 -7.61 3.40
CA MET A 88 2.75 -7.65 1.95
C MET A 88 1.57 -7.13 1.14
N ALA A 89 0.36 -7.58 1.49
CA ALA A 89 -0.87 -7.24 0.79
C ALA A 89 -2.09 -7.44 1.70
N CYS A 90 -3.21 -6.79 1.41
CA CYS A 90 -4.50 -7.06 2.04
C CYS A 90 -5.66 -6.80 1.08
N THR A 91 -6.82 -7.37 1.37
CA THR A 91 -8.02 -7.24 0.53
C THR A 91 -8.66 -5.87 0.62
N ASP A 92 -8.65 -5.26 1.81
CA ASP A 92 -9.38 -4.04 2.09
C ASP A 92 -8.52 -3.06 2.89
N LEU A 93 -8.57 -1.79 2.50
CA LEU A 93 -7.74 -0.72 3.04
C LEU A 93 -8.62 0.47 3.42
N GLU A 94 -8.25 1.13 4.52
CA GLU A 94 -8.75 2.47 4.87
C GLU A 94 -7.91 3.57 4.24
N GLU A 95 -6.58 3.36 4.22
CA GLU A 95 -5.61 4.34 3.77
C GLU A 95 -4.37 3.66 3.19
N THR A 96 -3.76 4.25 2.16
CA THR A 96 -2.43 3.89 1.68
C THR A 96 -1.64 5.15 1.42
N VAL A 97 -0.39 5.17 1.90
CA VAL A 97 0.53 6.29 1.77
C VAL A 97 1.78 5.82 1.04
N ILE A 98 2.18 6.54 0.01
CA ILE A 98 3.44 6.35 -0.72
C ILE A 98 4.21 7.66 -0.67
N THR A 99 5.45 7.63 -0.18
CA THR A 99 6.27 8.84 0.01
C THR A 99 7.63 8.72 -0.67
N ALA A 100 7.88 9.54 -1.67
CA ALA A 100 9.18 9.65 -2.35
C ALA A 100 9.80 11.02 -2.07
N ASN A 101 10.71 11.09 -1.10
CA ASN A 101 11.28 12.34 -0.59
C ASN A 101 10.17 13.31 -0.16
N GLN A 102 10.02 14.43 -0.88
CA GLN A 102 9.04 15.48 -0.61
C GLN A 102 7.72 15.26 -1.35
N THR A 103 7.60 14.21 -2.17
CA THR A 103 6.38 13.87 -2.90
C THR A 103 5.59 12.81 -2.12
N GLN A 104 4.31 13.03 -1.89
CA GLN A 104 3.42 12.11 -1.19
C GLN A 104 2.13 11.89 -1.98
N LEU A 105 1.74 10.61 -2.09
CA LEU A 105 0.42 10.18 -2.52
C LEU A 105 -0.27 9.46 -1.37
N THR A 106 -1.42 9.97 -0.95
CA THR A 106 -2.31 9.29 -0.02
C THR A 106 -3.62 8.94 -0.71
N VAL A 107 -4.01 7.67 -0.63
CA VAL A 107 -5.28 7.14 -1.12
C VAL A 107 -6.14 6.81 0.10
N LYS A 108 -7.36 7.34 0.15
CA LYS A 108 -8.37 7.04 1.17
C LYS A 108 -9.68 6.65 0.48
N GLU A 109 -10.60 6.08 1.25
CA GLU A 109 -11.96 5.81 0.77
C GLU A 109 -12.68 7.09 0.29
N THR A 110 -12.36 8.23 0.91
CA THR A 110 -12.99 9.52 0.60
C THR A 110 -12.36 10.27 -0.56
N GLY A 111 -11.18 9.85 -1.06
CA GLY A 111 -10.48 10.53 -2.14
C GLY A 111 -8.96 10.45 -2.04
N PHE A 112 -8.29 11.41 -2.69
CA PHE A 112 -6.84 11.45 -2.84
C PHE A 112 -6.24 12.70 -2.21
N ILE A 113 -5.01 12.57 -1.73
CA ILE A 113 -4.14 13.69 -1.36
C ILE A 113 -2.86 13.50 -2.16
N ILE A 114 -2.52 14.49 -2.98
CA ILE A 114 -1.31 14.49 -3.80
C ILE A 114 -0.56 15.76 -3.48
N LYS A 115 0.61 15.62 -2.86
CA LYS A 115 1.40 16.73 -2.36
C LYS A 115 2.85 16.63 -2.83
N GLN A 116 3.46 17.78 -3.08
CA GLN A 116 4.90 17.92 -3.21
C GLN A 116 5.34 19.10 -2.34
N ASN A 117 6.31 18.88 -1.45
CA ASN A 117 6.69 19.87 -0.44
C ASN A 117 5.47 20.29 0.41
N ASN A 118 5.16 21.58 0.40
CA ASN A 118 4.06 22.19 1.15
C ASN A 118 2.85 22.51 0.26
N GLU A 119 2.86 22.07 -1.00
CA GLU A 119 1.82 22.38 -1.98
C GLU A 119 1.06 21.11 -2.38
N SER A 120 -0.26 21.21 -2.46
CA SER A 120 -1.12 20.13 -2.93
C SER A 120 -1.53 20.35 -4.39
N LEU A 121 -1.76 19.26 -5.13
CA LEU A 121 -2.35 19.35 -6.47
C LEU A 121 -3.74 20.02 -6.43
N LYS A 122 -4.46 19.88 -5.32
CA LYS A 122 -5.75 20.52 -5.08
C LYS A 122 -5.61 22.03 -5.13
N ASP A 123 -4.64 22.59 -4.40
CA ASP A 123 -4.38 24.03 -4.34
C ASP A 123 -4.01 24.57 -5.72
N VAL A 124 -3.04 23.92 -6.41
CA VAL A 124 -2.60 24.32 -7.76
C VAL A 124 -3.76 24.39 -8.74
N LEU A 125 -4.64 23.38 -8.74
CA LEU A 125 -5.78 23.33 -9.64
C LEU A 125 -6.88 24.33 -9.25
N ASN A 126 -7.09 24.55 -7.95
CA ASN A 126 -8.03 25.56 -7.45
C ASN A 126 -7.58 26.97 -7.83
N ASP A 127 -6.29 27.28 -7.72
CA ASP A 127 -5.68 28.54 -8.12
C ASP A 127 -5.77 28.74 -9.63
N MET A 128 -5.46 27.70 -10.41
CA MET A 128 -5.60 27.74 -11.87
C MET A 128 -7.03 28.08 -12.29
N ILE A 129 -8.04 27.44 -11.69
CA ILE A 129 -9.46 27.72 -12.01
C ILE A 129 -9.81 29.16 -11.63
N ASP A 130 -9.33 29.66 -10.48
CA ASP A 130 -9.57 31.03 -10.05
C ASP A 130 -8.92 32.06 -10.97
N GLU A 131 -7.69 31.81 -11.44
CA GLU A 131 -7.01 32.67 -12.43
C GLU A 131 -7.73 32.65 -13.78
N ILE A 132 -8.19 31.49 -14.25
CA ILE A 132 -8.97 31.38 -15.50
C ILE A 132 -10.28 32.18 -15.38
N ASN A 133 -10.96 32.13 -14.25
CA ASN A 133 -12.21 32.86 -14.01
C ASN A 133 -12.02 34.39 -13.99
N LYS A 134 -10.79 34.90 -13.85
CA LYS A 134 -10.48 36.34 -13.94
C LYS A 134 -10.36 36.85 -15.38
N ILE A 135 -10.25 35.95 -16.37
CA ILE A 135 -10.06 36.33 -17.78
C ILE A 135 -11.29 37.10 -18.30
N LYS A 136 -11.03 38.29 -18.87
CA LYS A 136 -12.03 39.10 -19.57
C LYS A 136 -11.84 38.95 -21.07
N VAL A 137 -12.84 38.39 -21.74
CA VAL A 137 -12.82 38.20 -23.19
C VAL A 137 -13.43 39.43 -23.87
N ILE A 138 -12.66 40.09 -24.74
CA ILE A 138 -13.08 41.28 -25.50
C ILE A 138 -13.71 40.93 -26.86
N TYR A 139 -13.40 39.75 -27.40
CA TYR A 139 -13.97 39.21 -28.64
C TYR A 139 -14.17 37.70 -28.52
N GLY A 140 -15.38 37.21 -28.82
CA GLY A 140 -15.74 35.79 -28.77
C GLY A 140 -16.50 35.38 -27.51
N ASN A 141 -16.49 34.08 -27.20
CA ASN A 141 -17.22 33.53 -26.05
C ASN A 141 -16.44 33.77 -24.75
N THR A 142 -17.13 34.28 -23.74
CA THR A 142 -16.57 34.45 -22.38
C THR A 142 -16.51 33.10 -21.67
N ILE A 143 -15.62 33.00 -20.66
CA ILE A 143 -15.53 31.84 -19.77
C ILE A 143 -16.88 31.59 -19.09
N ASN A 144 -17.32 30.33 -19.09
CA ASN A 144 -18.49 29.93 -18.33
C ASN A 144 -18.11 29.72 -16.86
N ILE A 145 -18.15 30.81 -16.09
CA ILE A 145 -17.73 30.83 -14.68
C ILE A 145 -18.55 29.86 -13.82
N LEU A 146 -19.84 29.69 -14.12
CA LEU A 146 -20.71 28.76 -13.38
C LEU A 146 -20.24 27.31 -13.54
N GLU A 147 -19.98 26.88 -14.78
CA GLU A 147 -19.47 25.54 -15.04
C GLU A 147 -18.05 25.35 -14.48
N MET A 148 -17.18 26.35 -14.57
CA MET A 148 -15.84 26.30 -13.96
C MET A 148 -15.92 26.15 -12.44
N THR A 149 -16.87 26.82 -11.79
CA THR A 149 -17.11 26.71 -10.35
C THR A 149 -17.63 25.31 -10.00
N ALA A 150 -18.57 24.77 -10.76
CA ALA A 150 -19.06 23.40 -10.56
C ALA A 150 -17.94 22.34 -10.76
N ILE A 151 -17.03 22.56 -11.71
CA ILE A 151 -15.84 21.71 -11.89
C ILE A 151 -14.94 21.80 -10.65
N LYS A 152 -14.69 23.00 -10.12
CA LYS A 152 -13.89 23.21 -8.91
C LYS A 152 -14.49 22.48 -7.69
N GLU A 153 -15.80 22.57 -7.51
CA GLU A 153 -16.50 21.86 -6.44
C GLU A 153 -16.34 20.34 -6.58
N ARG A 154 -16.53 19.79 -7.78
CA ARG A 154 -16.33 18.36 -8.07
C ARG A 154 -14.88 17.92 -7.88
N LEU A 155 -13.91 18.77 -8.23
CA LEU A 155 -12.50 18.49 -7.99
C LEU A 155 -12.24 18.34 -6.49
N ASN A 156 -12.80 19.22 -5.67
CA ASN A 156 -12.61 19.23 -4.22
C ASN A 156 -13.28 18.06 -3.49
N THR A 157 -14.17 17.29 -4.16
CA THR A 157 -14.68 16.01 -3.62
C THR A 157 -13.76 14.84 -3.92
N ILE A 158 -12.88 14.96 -4.92
CA ILE A 158 -11.91 13.93 -5.30
C ILE A 158 -10.57 14.18 -4.59
N LEU A 159 -10.13 15.44 -4.53
CA LEU A 159 -8.92 15.88 -3.82
C LEU A 159 -9.32 16.48 -2.47
N ILE A 160 -9.07 15.75 -1.39
CA ILE A 160 -9.70 16.01 -0.08
C ILE A 160 -8.89 16.88 0.87
N GLU A 161 -7.62 17.15 0.55
CA GLU A 161 -6.74 18.04 1.30
C GLU A 161 -5.89 18.89 0.36
#